data_AF-H2YZS9-F1
#
_entry.id   AF-H2YZS9-F1
#
_cell.length_a   1.000
_cell.length_b   1.000
_cell.length_c   1.000
_cell.angle_alpha   90.00
_cell.angle_beta   90.00
_cell.angle_gamma   90.00
#
_symmetry.space_group_name_H-M   'P 1'
#
loop_
_entity.id
_entity.type
_entity.pdbx_description
1 polymer ?
#
loop_
_entity_poly.entity_id
_entity_poly.type
_entity_poly.pdbx_seq_one_letter_code
_entity_poly.pdbx_strand_id
1 'polypeptide(L)'
;MGKEKVHINIVVIGHVDSGKSTTTGHLIYKCGGIDKRAIEKFEKEAAEMGKGSFKYAWVLDKLKAERERGITIDIALWKFETNNYQITIIDAPGHRDFIKNMITGTSQADCAVLIVAAGVGEFEAGISKNGQTREHALLAFTLGVKQIILNHPGQIQQGYAPVLDCHTAHIACKFKELIEKIDRRSGKKLEDHPKFVKSGDAAIIVLHPQKPMCVEAFSQYPPLGRFAVRDMRNTVAVGVIKSVVKKEVAGKETKSAKKATGGKK
;
A
#
# COMPACT_ATOMS: atom_id res chain seq x y z
N MET A 1 36.49 1.19 10.56
CA MET A 1 35.27 0.82 9.81
C MET A 1 34.11 1.64 10.35
N GLY A 2 33.41 2.41 9.50
CA GLY A 2 32.18 3.08 9.91
C GLY A 2 31.08 2.04 10.16
N LYS A 3 30.23 2.24 11.17
CA LYS A 3 29.03 1.40 11.34
C LYS A 3 28.15 1.55 10.11
N GLU A 4 27.75 0.42 9.54
CA GLU A 4 26.78 0.38 8.45
C GLU A 4 25.46 1.00 8.93
N LYS A 5 24.97 2.02 8.22
CA LYS A 5 23.75 2.73 8.59
C LYS A 5 22.55 1.82 8.34
N VAL A 6 21.61 1.77 9.28
CA VAL A 6 20.39 0.98 9.10
C VAL A 6 19.57 1.60 7.97
N HIS A 7 19.14 0.76 7.02
CA HIS A 7 18.27 1.17 5.91
C HIS A 7 16.81 1.11 6.35
N ILE A 8 16.05 2.18 6.12
CA ILE A 8 14.62 2.29 6.43
C ILE A 8 13.87 2.75 5.18
N ASN A 9 12.75 2.09 4.86
CA ASN A 9 11.81 2.53 3.83
C ASN A 9 10.61 3.25 4.49
N ILE A 10 10.29 4.45 4.00
CA ILE A 10 9.24 5.32 4.52
C ILE A 10 8.25 5.63 3.40
N VAL A 11 6.98 5.28 3.56
CA VAL A 11 5.93 5.67 2.60
C VAL A 11 5.24 6.96 3.03
N VAL A 12 4.99 7.87 2.08
CA VAL A 12 4.24 9.12 2.32
C VAL A 12 2.82 8.96 1.78
N ILE A 13 1.83 9.09 2.67
CA ILE A 13 0.41 8.79 2.41
C ILE A 13 -0.48 9.95 2.90
N GLY A 14 -1.72 10.02 2.41
CA GLY A 14 -2.66 11.10 2.73
C GLY A 14 -3.66 11.35 1.60
N HIS A 15 -4.59 12.29 1.80
CA HIS A 15 -5.61 12.65 0.81
C HIS A 15 -5.00 13.18 -0.51
N VAL A 16 -5.82 13.28 -1.56
CA VAL A 16 -5.54 14.21 -2.68
C VAL A 16 -5.37 15.62 -2.12
N ASP A 17 -4.51 16.41 -2.76
CA ASP A 17 -4.17 17.81 -2.43
C ASP A 17 -3.64 18.11 -1.02
N SER A 18 -3.50 17.10 -0.14
CA SER A 18 -2.91 17.28 1.20
C SER A 18 -1.42 17.67 1.24
N GLY A 19 -0.79 17.91 0.09
CA GLY A 19 0.59 18.39 0.01
C GLY A 19 1.69 17.32 0.08
N LYS A 20 1.36 16.01 0.05
CA LYS A 20 2.32 14.88 0.10
C LYS A 20 3.61 15.14 -0.69
N SER A 21 3.52 15.19 -2.02
CA SER A 21 4.66 15.31 -2.92
C SER A 21 5.42 16.63 -2.74
N THR A 22 4.71 17.72 -2.37
CA THR A 22 5.32 19.01 -2.04
C THR A 22 6.16 18.93 -0.76
N THR A 23 5.61 18.34 0.31
CA THR A 23 6.33 18.11 1.58
C THR A 23 7.51 17.17 1.39
N THR A 24 7.32 16.08 0.65
CA THR A 24 8.35 15.10 0.31
C THR A 24 9.50 15.73 -0.47
N GLY A 25 9.21 16.45 -1.56
CA GLY A 25 10.25 17.08 -2.39
C GLY A 25 11.03 18.17 -1.65
N HIS A 26 10.35 18.93 -0.78
CA HIS A 26 11.00 19.92 0.07
C HIS A 26 11.89 19.29 1.15
N LEU A 27 11.50 18.13 1.70
CA LEU A 27 12.33 17.33 2.60
C LEU A 27 13.60 16.82 1.90
N ILE A 28 13.45 16.23 0.70
CA ILE A 28 14.61 15.73 -0.08
C ILE A 28 15.57 16.87 -0.42
N TYR A 29 15.05 18.06 -0.79
CA TYR A 29 15.88 19.25 -1.01
C TYR A 29 16.67 19.64 0.25
N LYS A 30 15.99 19.75 1.41
CA LYS A 30 16.66 20.11 2.68
C LYS A 30 17.68 19.07 3.13
N CYS A 31 17.48 17.80 2.80
CA CYS A 31 18.45 16.72 3.05
C CYS A 31 19.59 16.65 2.01
N GLY A 32 19.66 17.59 1.05
CA GLY A 32 20.72 17.63 0.04
C GLY A 32 20.62 16.53 -1.03
N GLY A 33 19.48 15.83 -1.14
CA GLY A 33 19.26 14.78 -2.13
C GLY A 33 19.10 15.29 -3.56
N ILE A 34 19.00 16.61 -3.76
CA ILE A 34 18.80 17.28 -5.05
C ILE A 34 19.67 18.55 -5.09
N ASP A 35 20.41 18.74 -6.19
CA ASP A 35 21.19 19.96 -6.44
C ASP A 35 20.27 21.17 -6.72
N LYS A 36 20.70 22.36 -6.27
CA LYS A 36 19.97 23.63 -6.46
C LYS A 36 19.65 23.89 -7.93
N ARG A 37 20.60 23.60 -8.84
CA ARG A 37 20.42 23.76 -10.29
C ARG A 37 19.26 22.93 -10.85
N ALA A 38 19.02 21.74 -10.29
CA ALA A 38 17.92 20.89 -10.71
C ALA A 38 16.56 21.48 -10.27
N ILE A 39 16.50 22.06 -9.07
CA ILE A 39 15.29 22.75 -8.58
C ILE A 39 15.02 24.04 -9.35
N GLU A 40 16.04 24.84 -9.64
CA GLU A 40 15.91 26.06 -10.47
C GLU A 40 15.35 25.71 -11.87
N LYS A 41 15.81 24.59 -12.45
CA LYS A 41 15.25 24.06 -13.70
C LYS A 41 13.78 23.64 -13.54
N PHE A 42 13.43 22.86 -12.53
CA PHE A 42 12.04 22.43 -12.31
C PHE A 42 11.10 23.59 -11.96
N GLU A 43 11.58 24.61 -11.25
CA GLU A 43 10.84 25.84 -10.96
C GLU A 43 10.53 26.61 -12.25
N LYS A 44 11.48 26.68 -13.18
CA LYS A 44 11.25 27.28 -14.50
C LYS A 44 10.26 26.46 -15.34
N GLU A 45 10.44 25.15 -15.47
CA GLU A 45 9.51 24.28 -16.23
C GLU A 45 8.08 24.33 -15.63
N ALA A 46 7.97 24.36 -14.29
CA ALA A 46 6.68 24.47 -13.61
C ALA A 46 6.01 25.83 -13.81
N ALA A 47 6.78 26.92 -13.84
CA ALA A 47 6.28 28.26 -14.14
C ALA A 47 5.79 28.37 -15.60
N GLU A 48 6.54 27.81 -16.56
CA GLU A 48 6.14 27.75 -17.99
C GLU A 48 4.83 26.97 -18.20
N MET A 49 4.54 25.97 -17.35
CA MET A 49 3.26 25.23 -17.34
C MET A 49 2.17 25.86 -16.44
N GLY A 50 2.36 27.07 -15.92
CA GLY A 50 1.37 27.77 -15.07
C GLY A 50 1.20 27.16 -13.67
N LYS A 51 2.13 26.31 -13.22
CA LYS A 51 2.10 25.54 -11.96
C LYS A 51 3.29 25.87 -11.04
N GLY A 52 3.74 27.12 -11.02
CA GLY A 52 4.95 27.53 -10.27
C GLY A 52 4.96 27.17 -8.76
N SER A 53 3.78 27.04 -8.13
CA SER A 53 3.65 26.58 -6.74
C SER A 53 4.04 25.11 -6.50
N PHE A 54 4.13 24.29 -7.56
CA PHE A 54 4.38 22.84 -7.47
C PHE A 54 5.86 22.45 -7.62
N LYS A 55 6.82 23.39 -7.57
CA LYS A 55 8.24 23.12 -7.84
C LYS A 55 8.86 21.96 -7.05
N TYR A 56 8.37 21.70 -5.83
CA TYR A 56 8.82 20.56 -5.02
C TYR A 56 8.13 19.23 -5.38
N ALA A 57 6.88 19.24 -5.86
CA ALA A 57 6.20 18.01 -6.31
C ALA A 57 6.84 17.47 -7.61
N TRP A 58 7.33 18.35 -8.48
CA TRP A 58 8.00 18.02 -9.74
C TRP A 58 9.31 17.23 -9.62
N VAL A 59 9.88 17.16 -8.42
CA VAL A 59 10.98 16.26 -8.03
C VAL A 59 10.55 14.78 -8.15
N LEU A 60 9.28 14.52 -7.85
CA LEU A 60 8.69 13.19 -7.70
C LEU A 60 7.87 12.84 -8.94
N ASP A 61 7.08 13.80 -9.43
CA ASP A 61 6.25 13.70 -10.64
C ASP A 61 7.12 13.65 -11.91
N LYS A 62 7.48 12.43 -12.31
CA LYS A 62 8.33 12.16 -13.50
C LYS A 62 7.51 11.93 -14.76
N LEU A 63 6.25 11.50 -14.65
CA LEU A 63 5.40 11.26 -15.81
C LEU A 63 4.80 12.57 -16.32
N LYS A 64 4.74 12.75 -17.65
CA LYS A 64 4.10 13.92 -18.27
C LYS A 64 2.65 14.09 -17.81
N ALA A 65 1.93 12.98 -17.67
CA ALA A 65 0.55 12.95 -17.17
C ALA A 65 0.40 13.38 -15.70
N GLU A 66 1.41 13.15 -14.85
CA GLU A 66 1.42 13.64 -13.45
C GLU A 66 1.56 15.16 -13.44
N ARG A 67 2.56 15.69 -14.19
CA ARG A 67 2.80 17.13 -14.32
C ARG A 67 1.60 17.87 -14.94
N GLU A 68 1.00 17.32 -15.99
CA GLU A 68 -0.20 17.88 -16.63
C GLU A 68 -1.42 17.88 -15.71
N ARG A 69 -1.67 16.79 -14.97
CA ARG A 69 -2.86 16.67 -14.11
C ARG A 69 -2.69 17.22 -12.69
N GLY A 70 -1.45 17.44 -12.23
CA GLY A 70 -1.14 17.88 -10.87
C GLY A 70 -1.39 16.83 -9.79
N ILE A 71 -1.41 15.54 -10.16
CA ILE A 71 -1.65 14.42 -9.25
C ILE A 71 -0.58 13.35 -9.48
N THR A 72 -0.03 12.82 -8.39
CA THR A 72 0.84 11.63 -8.40
C THR A 72 0.04 10.43 -8.89
N ILE A 73 0.62 9.64 -9.81
CA ILE A 73 -0.02 8.47 -10.43
C ILE A 73 0.75 7.19 -10.05
N ASP A 74 2.06 7.21 -10.17
CA ASP A 74 2.93 6.06 -9.84
C ASP A 74 3.72 6.31 -8.54
N ILE A 75 4.41 5.28 -8.03
CA ILE A 75 5.25 5.40 -6.84
C ILE A 75 6.64 5.96 -7.18
N ALA A 76 7.01 7.08 -6.58
CA ALA A 76 8.34 7.66 -6.72
C ALA A 76 9.26 7.20 -5.58
N LEU A 77 10.33 6.48 -5.93
CA LEU A 77 11.38 6.08 -4.99
C LEU A 77 12.53 7.09 -4.99
N TRP A 78 12.85 7.64 -3.81
CA TRP A 78 13.97 8.55 -3.60
C TRP A 78 14.79 8.13 -2.40
N LYS A 79 16.12 8.29 -2.47
CA LYS A 79 17.04 7.92 -1.38
C LYS A 79 17.81 9.14 -0.90
N PHE A 80 17.97 9.27 0.41
CA PHE A 80 18.87 10.22 1.04
C PHE A 80 19.40 9.63 2.35
N GLU A 81 20.45 10.25 2.90
CA GLU A 81 21.04 9.82 4.16
C GLU A 81 20.77 10.82 5.28
N THR A 82 20.69 10.29 6.49
CA THR A 82 20.80 11.06 7.73
C THR A 82 22.07 10.65 8.46
N ASN A 83 22.33 11.22 9.64
CA ASN A 83 23.47 10.85 10.48
C ASN A 83 23.48 9.34 10.82
N ASN A 84 22.29 8.75 11.05
CA ASN A 84 22.14 7.39 11.62
C ASN A 84 21.51 6.37 10.65
N TYR A 85 20.76 6.83 9.64
CA TYR A 85 19.96 5.98 8.76
C TYR A 85 20.19 6.32 7.28
N GLN A 86 20.18 5.28 6.43
CA GLN A 86 19.87 5.43 5.01
C GLN A 86 18.34 5.34 4.86
N ILE A 87 17.74 6.26 4.11
CA ILE A 87 16.28 6.35 4.00
C ILE A 87 15.88 6.24 2.53
N THR A 88 15.00 5.30 2.20
CA THR A 88 14.18 5.39 0.98
C THR A 88 12.87 6.05 1.34
N ILE A 89 12.51 7.15 0.70
CA ILE A 89 11.12 7.60 0.63
C ILE A 89 10.43 6.96 -0.56
N ILE A 90 9.19 6.54 -0.32
CA ILE A 90 8.22 6.06 -1.29
C ILE A 90 7.09 7.11 -1.31
N ASP A 91 7.08 8.01 -2.28
CA ASP A 91 5.93 8.92 -2.46
C ASP A 91 4.79 8.10 -3.08
N ALA A 92 3.64 8.06 -2.40
CA ALA A 92 2.51 7.25 -2.82
C ALA A 92 1.31 8.12 -3.25
N PRO A 93 0.56 7.69 -4.28
CA PRO A 93 -0.47 8.52 -4.86
C PRO A 93 -1.66 8.74 -3.92
N GLY A 94 -2.20 9.96 -3.96
CA GLY A 94 -3.36 10.35 -3.16
C GLY A 94 -4.69 9.81 -3.70
N HIS A 95 -4.81 9.64 -5.02
CA HIS A 95 -6.10 9.47 -5.69
C HIS A 95 -6.67 8.04 -5.58
N ARG A 96 -8.00 7.90 -5.46
CA ARG A 96 -8.70 6.60 -5.28
C ARG A 96 -8.38 5.61 -6.38
N ASP A 97 -8.21 6.09 -7.61
CA ASP A 97 -7.94 5.26 -8.78
C ASP A 97 -6.53 4.63 -8.76
N PHE A 98 -5.58 5.24 -8.04
CA PHE A 98 -4.16 4.83 -7.99
C PHE A 98 -3.77 4.19 -6.66
N ILE A 99 -4.73 3.96 -5.77
CA ILE A 99 -4.49 3.37 -4.44
C ILE A 99 -3.91 1.94 -4.49
N LYS A 100 -4.00 1.24 -5.63
CA LYS A 100 -3.23 0.01 -5.89
C LYS A 100 -1.72 0.26 -5.83
N ASN A 101 -1.25 1.35 -6.45
CA ASN A 101 0.17 1.71 -6.48
C ASN A 101 0.62 2.12 -5.07
N MET A 102 -0.25 2.83 -4.33
CA MET A 102 -0.05 3.11 -2.90
C MET A 102 0.09 1.83 -2.07
N ILE A 103 -0.74 0.80 -2.27
CA ILE A 103 -0.62 -0.49 -1.58
C ILE A 103 0.73 -1.16 -1.90
N THR A 104 1.14 -1.18 -3.17
CA THR A 104 2.44 -1.78 -3.54
C THR A 104 3.62 -1.07 -2.89
N GLY A 105 3.63 0.28 -2.88
CA GLY A 105 4.67 1.05 -2.20
C GLY A 105 4.66 0.87 -0.68
N THR A 106 3.48 0.93 -0.07
CA THR A 106 3.28 0.74 1.37
C THR A 106 3.66 -0.68 1.85
N SER A 107 3.54 -1.70 0.98
CA SER A 107 3.97 -3.07 1.30
C SER A 107 5.48 -3.25 1.45
N GLN A 108 6.27 -2.27 1.00
CA GLN A 108 7.74 -2.25 1.10
C GLN A 108 8.25 -1.32 2.21
N ALA A 109 7.35 -0.63 2.91
CA ALA A 109 7.70 0.40 3.89
C ALA A 109 7.72 -0.14 5.33
N ASP A 110 8.74 0.26 6.09
CA ASP A 110 8.89 -0.03 7.51
C ASP A 110 8.04 0.92 8.38
N CYS A 111 7.84 2.15 7.90
CA CYS A 111 6.96 3.14 8.51
C CYS A 111 6.26 4.01 7.47
N ALA A 112 5.20 4.73 7.90
CA ALA A 112 4.43 5.62 7.06
C ALA A 112 4.32 7.02 7.66
N VAL A 113 4.44 8.04 6.83
CA VAL A 113 4.16 9.44 7.14
C VAL A 113 2.78 9.79 6.57
N LEU A 114 1.81 9.99 7.47
CA LEU A 114 0.46 10.42 7.09
C LEU A 114 0.38 11.94 7.06
N ILE A 115 0.25 12.52 5.87
CA ILE A 115 0.06 13.94 5.67
C ILE A 115 -1.44 14.27 5.69
N VAL A 116 -1.81 15.17 6.59
CA VAL A 116 -3.18 15.66 6.78
C VAL A 116 -3.19 17.17 6.56
N ALA A 117 -4.06 17.64 5.69
CA ALA A 117 -4.27 19.07 5.47
C ALA A 117 -4.90 19.73 6.69
N ALA A 118 -4.49 20.96 6.99
CA ALA A 118 -5.06 21.78 8.06
C ALA A 118 -5.93 22.94 7.52
N GLY A 119 -6.12 23.03 6.20
CA GLY A 119 -7.02 24.00 5.58
C GLY A 119 -8.48 23.73 5.94
N VAL A 120 -9.25 24.80 6.14
CA VAL A 120 -10.69 24.74 6.42
C VAL A 120 -11.40 24.09 5.22
N GLY A 121 -12.12 22.99 5.46
CA GLY A 121 -12.77 22.19 4.43
C GLY A 121 -11.89 21.04 3.89
N GLU A 122 -10.57 21.22 3.81
CA GLU A 122 -9.63 20.19 3.34
C GLU A 122 -9.47 19.06 4.37
N PHE A 123 -9.39 19.43 5.66
CA PHE A 123 -9.36 18.48 6.77
C PHE A 123 -10.64 17.63 6.79
N GLU A 124 -11.80 18.29 6.75
CA GLU A 124 -13.12 17.69 6.76
C GLU A 124 -13.32 16.76 5.55
N ALA A 125 -12.90 17.19 4.35
CA ALA A 125 -12.96 16.37 3.14
C ALA A 125 -12.11 15.09 3.29
N GLY A 126 -10.85 15.24 3.70
CA GLY A 126 -9.92 14.11 3.86
C GLY A 126 -10.30 13.12 4.95
N ILE A 127 -10.94 13.58 6.04
CA ILE A 127 -11.42 12.73 7.14
C ILE A 127 -12.87 12.25 6.97
N SER A 128 -13.60 12.72 5.94
CA SER A 128 -14.98 12.32 5.66
C SER A 128 -15.10 10.82 5.33
N LYS A 129 -16.34 10.32 5.20
CA LYS A 129 -16.61 8.96 4.68
C LYS A 129 -16.07 8.75 3.26
N ASN A 130 -15.91 9.83 2.48
CA ASN A 130 -15.39 9.78 1.11
C ASN A 130 -13.91 10.19 1.00
N GLY A 131 -13.31 10.63 2.11
CA GLY A 131 -11.90 11.04 2.17
C GLY A 131 -10.96 9.83 2.17
N GLN A 132 -9.79 9.99 1.56
CA GLN A 132 -8.79 8.91 1.51
C GLN A 132 -7.92 8.83 2.77
N THR A 133 -7.86 9.87 3.62
CA THR A 133 -6.96 9.86 4.81
C THR A 133 -7.24 8.67 5.73
N ARG A 134 -8.51 8.31 5.93
CA ARG A 134 -8.91 7.13 6.72
C ARG A 134 -8.57 5.81 6.02
N GLU A 135 -8.81 5.71 4.72
CA GLU A 135 -8.51 4.51 3.92
C GLU A 135 -7.00 4.27 3.86
N HIS A 136 -6.21 5.33 3.65
CA HIS A 136 -4.75 5.27 3.61
C HIS A 136 -4.15 4.89 4.97
N ALA A 137 -4.70 5.41 6.06
CA ALA A 137 -4.30 5.02 7.41
C ALA A 137 -4.55 3.52 7.69
N LEU A 138 -5.72 2.97 7.34
CA LEU A 138 -5.95 1.52 7.47
C LEU A 138 -4.99 0.71 6.59
N LEU A 139 -4.84 1.08 5.31
CA LEU A 139 -4.03 0.29 4.38
C LEU A 139 -2.57 0.21 4.86
N ALA A 140 -2.01 1.33 5.34
CA ALA A 140 -0.71 1.32 5.99
C ALA A 140 -0.67 0.44 7.24
N PHE A 141 -1.65 0.53 8.14
CA PHE A 141 -1.73 -0.38 9.29
C PHE A 141 -1.73 -1.85 8.86
N THR A 142 -2.60 -2.18 7.94
CA THR A 142 -2.81 -3.53 7.44
C THR A 142 -1.56 -4.12 6.82
N LEU A 143 -0.74 -3.30 6.16
CA LEU A 143 0.50 -3.76 5.54
C LEU A 143 1.66 -3.84 6.54
N GLY A 144 1.58 -3.16 7.69
CA GLY A 144 2.51 -3.29 8.82
C GLY A 144 2.44 -2.22 9.91
N VAL A 145 1.80 -1.06 9.66
CA VAL A 145 1.88 0.17 10.47
C VAL A 145 0.83 0.24 11.62
N LYS A 146 0.82 -0.80 12.46
CA LYS A 146 0.28 -0.88 13.85
C LYS A 146 -1.05 -0.23 14.38
N GLN A 147 -1.96 0.46 13.64
CA GLN A 147 -3.22 1.17 14.10
C GLN A 147 -4.29 1.51 13.00
N ILE A 148 -5.55 1.01 13.11
CA ILE A 148 -6.87 1.63 12.77
C ILE A 148 -7.69 1.06 11.57
N ILE A 149 -9.03 1.13 11.68
CA ILE A 149 -10.14 0.35 11.04
C ILE A 149 -10.81 1.03 9.81
N LEU A 150 -11.44 0.28 8.88
CA LEU A 150 -12.38 0.79 7.85
C LEU A 150 -13.83 0.34 8.02
N ASN A 151 -14.71 1.05 7.30
CA ASN A 151 -16.15 0.89 7.28
C ASN A 151 -16.65 0.45 5.89
N HIS A 152 -17.49 -0.59 5.83
CA HIS A 152 -18.12 -1.05 4.58
C HIS A 152 -19.66 -0.94 4.68
N PRO A 153 -20.34 -0.23 3.75
CA PRO A 153 -21.80 -0.15 3.72
C PRO A 153 -22.38 -1.40 3.04
N GLY A 154 -22.39 -2.53 3.74
CA GLY A 154 -22.93 -3.79 3.20
C GLY A 154 -22.80 -4.99 4.13
N GLN A 155 -23.28 -6.13 3.65
CA GLN A 155 -23.13 -7.45 4.26
C GLN A 155 -22.29 -8.32 3.32
N ILE A 156 -21.19 -8.87 3.81
CA ILE A 156 -20.38 -9.85 3.09
C ILE A 156 -20.96 -11.23 3.34
N GLN A 157 -21.28 -11.95 2.27
CA GLN A 157 -21.91 -13.28 2.29
C GLN A 157 -21.04 -14.33 1.60
N GLN A 158 -21.35 -15.60 1.82
CA GLN A 158 -20.69 -16.70 1.13
C GLN A 158 -20.83 -16.55 -0.40
N GLY A 159 -19.74 -16.74 -1.12
CA GLY A 159 -19.69 -16.59 -2.58
C GLY A 159 -19.31 -15.18 -3.08
N TYR A 160 -19.23 -14.17 -2.20
CA TYR A 160 -18.69 -12.85 -2.52
C TYR A 160 -17.28 -12.94 -3.14
N ALA A 161 -17.00 -12.17 -4.19
CA ALA A 161 -15.79 -12.31 -5.00
C ALA A 161 -15.04 -10.98 -5.22
N PRO A 162 -14.54 -10.33 -4.16
CA PRO A 162 -13.75 -9.11 -4.25
C PRO A 162 -12.34 -9.37 -4.78
N VAL A 163 -11.61 -8.29 -5.04
CA VAL A 163 -10.17 -8.35 -5.36
C VAL A 163 -9.35 -8.31 -4.08
N LEU A 164 -8.36 -9.19 -3.98
CA LEU A 164 -7.37 -9.17 -2.91
C LEU A 164 -6.06 -8.59 -3.42
N ASP A 165 -5.58 -7.59 -2.69
CA ASP A 165 -4.23 -7.06 -2.79
C ASP A 165 -3.38 -7.67 -1.67
N CYS A 166 -2.37 -8.45 -2.02
CA CYS A 166 -1.43 -9.07 -1.08
C CYS A 166 -0.01 -8.91 -1.62
N HIS A 167 0.83 -8.13 -0.92
CA HIS A 167 2.12 -7.67 -1.44
C HIS A 167 1.99 -7.02 -2.83
N THR A 168 2.46 -7.66 -3.90
CA THR A 168 2.35 -7.21 -5.30
C THR A 168 1.28 -7.97 -6.11
N ALA A 169 0.66 -9.00 -5.53
CA ALA A 169 -0.41 -9.76 -6.16
C ALA A 169 -1.76 -9.05 -6.03
N HIS A 170 -2.46 -8.92 -7.16
CA HIS A 170 -3.78 -8.29 -7.29
C HIS A 170 -4.73 -9.28 -7.97
N ILE A 171 -5.45 -10.09 -7.20
CA ILE A 171 -6.20 -11.26 -7.69
C ILE A 171 -7.59 -11.32 -7.07
N ALA A 172 -8.61 -11.56 -7.90
CA ALA A 172 -9.97 -11.84 -7.43
C ALA A 172 -10.01 -13.14 -6.63
N CYS A 173 -10.56 -13.11 -5.41
CA CYS A 173 -10.70 -14.29 -4.55
C CYS A 173 -12.15 -14.43 -4.11
N LYS A 174 -12.70 -15.65 -4.26
CA LYS A 174 -14.04 -15.98 -3.78
C LYS A 174 -13.99 -16.33 -2.30
N PHE A 175 -14.88 -15.72 -1.52
CA PHE A 175 -15.15 -16.07 -0.13
C PHE A 175 -15.89 -17.42 -0.16
N LYS A 176 -15.14 -18.52 -0.08
CA LYS A 176 -15.67 -19.87 -0.23
C LYS A 176 -16.59 -20.22 0.93
N GLU A 177 -16.21 -19.83 2.14
CA GLU A 177 -16.87 -20.21 3.38
C GLU A 177 -16.50 -19.23 4.49
N LEU A 178 -17.47 -18.79 5.29
CA LEU A 178 -17.22 -18.11 6.55
C LEU A 178 -17.26 -19.18 7.64
N ILE A 179 -16.13 -19.41 8.32
CA ILE A 179 -16.01 -20.48 9.32
C ILE A 179 -16.56 -20.00 10.65
N GLU A 180 -16.07 -18.84 11.13
CA GLU A 180 -16.41 -18.32 12.45
C GLU A 180 -16.50 -16.80 12.41
N LYS A 181 -17.46 -16.25 13.15
CA LYS A 181 -17.48 -14.85 13.56
C LYS A 181 -16.78 -14.70 14.90
N ILE A 182 -15.90 -13.72 15.03
CA ILE A 182 -15.13 -13.44 16.24
C ILE A 182 -15.33 -12.00 16.70
N ASP A 183 -15.39 -11.80 18.01
CA ASP A 183 -15.38 -10.49 18.63
C ASP A 183 -14.02 -9.82 18.42
N ARG A 184 -14.05 -8.59 17.91
CA ARG A 184 -12.86 -7.85 17.52
C ARG A 184 -11.91 -7.54 18.69
N ARG A 185 -12.44 -7.33 19.90
CA ARG A 185 -11.68 -6.82 21.06
C ARG A 185 -11.11 -7.93 21.92
N SER A 186 -11.91 -8.97 22.15
CA SER A 186 -11.59 -10.11 23.01
C SER A 186 -11.05 -11.32 22.24
N GLY A 187 -11.20 -11.34 20.91
CA GLY A 187 -10.83 -12.49 20.07
C GLY A 187 -11.72 -13.72 20.28
N LYS A 188 -12.76 -13.63 21.12
CA LYS A 188 -13.66 -14.74 21.40
C LYS A 188 -14.58 -15.02 20.22
N LYS A 189 -14.85 -16.29 19.97
CA LYS A 189 -15.83 -16.76 19.00
C LYS A 189 -17.24 -16.33 19.42
N LEU A 190 -18.01 -15.80 18.46
CA LEU A 190 -19.38 -15.33 18.64
C LEU A 190 -20.41 -16.23 17.94
N GLU A 191 -20.09 -16.71 16.74
CA GLU A 191 -21.02 -17.46 15.88
C GLU A 191 -20.23 -18.46 15.02
N ASP A 192 -20.75 -19.68 14.89
CA ASP A 192 -20.28 -20.70 13.95
C ASP A 192 -21.00 -20.54 12.60
N HIS A 193 -20.25 -20.64 11.50
CA HIS A 193 -20.75 -20.54 10.12
C HIS A 193 -21.76 -19.40 9.87
N PRO A 194 -21.38 -18.14 10.16
CA PRO A 194 -22.29 -17.00 10.06
C PRO A 194 -22.78 -16.79 8.62
N LYS A 195 -24.10 -16.57 8.46
CA LYS A 195 -24.71 -16.33 7.14
C LYS A 195 -24.14 -15.09 6.44
N PHE A 196 -23.74 -14.08 7.22
CA PHE A 196 -23.11 -12.86 6.73
C PHE A 196 -22.26 -12.20 7.81
N VAL A 197 -21.32 -11.36 7.38
CA VAL A 197 -20.58 -10.44 8.27
C VAL A 197 -20.77 -9.00 7.81
N LYS A 198 -20.87 -8.07 8.76
CA LYS A 198 -21.08 -6.64 8.53
C LYS A 198 -19.90 -5.82 9.06
N SER A 199 -19.86 -4.53 8.71
CA SER A 199 -18.86 -3.59 9.23
C SER A 199 -18.78 -3.62 10.76
N GLY A 200 -17.57 -3.73 11.30
CA GLY A 200 -17.29 -3.88 12.73
C GLY A 200 -17.06 -5.33 13.18
N ASP A 201 -17.63 -6.31 12.49
CA ASP A 201 -17.37 -7.74 12.75
C ASP A 201 -15.92 -8.12 12.35
N ALA A 202 -15.38 -9.15 12.99
CA ALA A 202 -14.21 -9.87 12.52
C ALA A 202 -14.59 -11.34 12.31
N ALA A 203 -13.90 -12.05 11.40
CA ALA A 203 -14.24 -13.42 11.04
C ALA A 203 -13.04 -14.23 10.52
N ILE A 204 -13.16 -15.55 10.61
CA ILE A 204 -12.26 -16.51 9.96
C ILE A 204 -12.97 -17.01 8.68
N ILE A 205 -12.30 -16.88 7.54
CA ILE A 205 -12.89 -17.09 6.21
C ILE A 205 -11.96 -17.94 5.35
N VAL A 206 -12.51 -18.94 4.66
CA VAL A 206 -11.80 -19.68 3.61
C VAL A 206 -11.88 -18.87 2.31
N LEU A 207 -10.73 -18.45 1.81
CA LEU A 207 -10.59 -17.70 0.57
C LEU A 207 -10.08 -18.63 -0.53
N HIS A 208 -10.72 -18.58 -1.70
CA HIS A 208 -10.25 -19.31 -2.89
C HIS A 208 -9.88 -18.31 -4.00
N PRO A 209 -8.59 -18.14 -4.34
CA PRO A 209 -8.19 -17.27 -5.43
C PRO A 209 -8.69 -17.82 -6.77
N GLN A 210 -9.12 -16.94 -7.67
CA GLN A 210 -9.61 -17.33 -9.01
C GLN A 210 -8.47 -17.55 -10.03
N LYS A 211 -7.28 -17.04 -9.73
CA LYS A 211 -6.03 -17.25 -10.49
C LYS A 211 -4.94 -17.77 -9.54
N PRO A 212 -3.90 -18.47 -10.03
CA PRO A 212 -2.77 -18.87 -9.20
C PRO A 212 -2.16 -17.65 -8.48
N MET A 213 -1.97 -17.78 -7.16
CA MET A 213 -1.55 -16.71 -6.27
C MET A 213 -0.50 -17.26 -5.30
N CYS A 214 0.59 -16.53 -5.11
CA CYS A 214 1.60 -16.86 -4.11
C CYS A 214 1.30 -16.06 -2.83
N VAL A 215 1.08 -16.77 -1.73
CA VAL A 215 0.83 -16.24 -0.39
C VAL A 215 1.38 -17.19 0.65
N GLU A 216 1.69 -16.68 1.84
CA GLU A 216 2.23 -17.46 2.95
C GLU A 216 1.46 -17.20 4.24
N ALA A 217 1.61 -18.08 5.22
CA ALA A 217 1.04 -17.85 6.54
C ALA A 217 1.73 -16.63 7.19
N PHE A 218 0.94 -15.76 7.81
CA PHE A 218 1.40 -14.53 8.44
C PHE A 218 2.47 -14.78 9.53
N SER A 219 2.36 -15.89 10.26
CA SER A 219 3.33 -16.32 11.26
C SER A 219 4.67 -16.78 10.69
N GLN A 220 4.73 -17.13 9.40
CA GLN A 220 5.94 -17.59 8.71
C GLN A 220 6.58 -16.45 7.91
N TYR A 221 5.78 -15.75 7.09
CA TYR A 221 6.24 -14.64 6.26
C TYR A 221 5.24 -13.48 6.34
N PRO A 222 5.38 -12.58 7.33
CA PRO A 222 4.49 -11.44 7.52
C PRO A 222 4.18 -10.62 6.25
N PRO A 223 5.16 -10.26 5.38
CA PRO A 223 4.88 -9.46 4.19
C PRO A 223 3.99 -10.15 3.12
N LEU A 224 4.01 -11.49 3.07
CA LEU A 224 3.20 -12.31 2.15
C LEU A 224 1.91 -12.85 2.80
N GLY A 225 1.71 -12.56 4.09
CA GLY A 225 0.55 -13.00 4.87
C GLY A 225 -0.41 -11.89 5.27
N ARG A 226 -0.18 -10.62 4.91
CA ARG A 226 -1.13 -9.50 5.12
C ARG A 226 -1.77 -9.10 3.79
N PHE A 227 -3.09 -8.93 3.77
CA PHE A 227 -3.84 -8.58 2.56
C PHE A 227 -4.96 -7.57 2.81
N ALA A 228 -5.26 -6.77 1.79
CA ALA A 228 -6.44 -5.92 1.72
C ALA A 228 -7.47 -6.53 0.78
N VAL A 229 -8.75 -6.40 1.12
CA VAL A 229 -9.90 -6.86 0.33
C VAL A 229 -10.60 -5.63 -0.23
N ARG A 230 -10.81 -5.58 -1.54
CA ARG A 230 -11.28 -4.40 -2.25
C ARG A 230 -12.38 -4.70 -3.25
N ASP A 231 -13.34 -3.79 -3.34
CA ASP A 231 -14.50 -3.89 -4.22
C ASP A 231 -14.92 -2.50 -4.70
N MET A 232 -15.24 -2.38 -5.99
CA MET A 232 -15.55 -1.11 -6.68
C MET A 232 -14.67 0.07 -6.24
N ARG A 233 -13.35 -0.14 -6.18
CA ARG A 233 -12.30 0.81 -5.74
C ARG A 233 -12.30 1.19 -4.24
N ASN A 234 -13.20 0.66 -3.42
CA ASN A 234 -13.18 0.85 -1.96
C ASN A 234 -12.52 -0.34 -1.26
N THR A 235 -11.76 -0.10 -0.21
CA THR A 235 -11.24 -1.15 0.67
C THR A 235 -12.33 -1.58 1.66
N VAL A 236 -12.83 -2.81 1.52
CA VAL A 236 -14.01 -3.30 2.24
C VAL A 236 -13.66 -4.12 3.49
N ALA A 237 -12.51 -4.80 3.48
CA ALA A 237 -12.00 -5.55 4.60
C ALA A 237 -10.47 -5.67 4.51
N VAL A 238 -9.86 -6.14 5.58
CA VAL A 238 -8.42 -6.41 5.67
C VAL A 238 -8.21 -7.68 6.49
N GLY A 239 -7.11 -8.39 6.23
CA GLY A 239 -6.90 -9.68 6.86
C GLY A 239 -5.44 -10.10 6.96
N VAL A 240 -5.23 -11.12 7.79
CA VAL A 240 -3.98 -11.87 7.89
C VAL A 240 -4.24 -13.34 7.63
N ILE A 241 -3.34 -13.98 6.90
CA ILE A 241 -3.45 -15.39 6.50
C ILE A 241 -3.00 -16.27 7.67
N LYS A 242 -3.92 -17.03 8.25
CA LYS A 242 -3.59 -18.00 9.32
C LYS A 242 -2.85 -19.23 8.78
N SER A 243 -3.29 -19.75 7.64
CA SER A 243 -2.75 -20.96 7.00
C SER A 243 -2.98 -20.93 5.49
N VAL A 244 -2.15 -21.63 4.73
CA VAL A 244 -2.24 -21.77 3.27
C VAL A 244 -2.23 -23.25 2.90
N VAL A 245 -3.24 -23.69 2.15
CA VAL A 245 -3.19 -25.00 1.49
C VAL A 245 -2.35 -24.83 0.22
N LYS A 246 -1.06 -25.17 0.30
CA LYS A 246 -0.14 -25.05 -0.83
C LYS A 246 -0.49 -26.08 -1.89
N LYS A 247 -0.71 -25.61 -3.13
CA LYS A 247 -0.86 -26.51 -4.28
C LYS A 247 0.52 -26.82 -4.83
N GLU A 248 0.92 -28.09 -4.78
CA GLU A 248 2.08 -28.55 -5.52
C GLU A 248 1.80 -28.43 -7.02
N VAL A 249 2.68 -27.72 -7.73
CA VAL A 249 2.66 -27.58 -9.17
C VAL A 249 4.04 -27.94 -9.68
N ALA A 250 4.14 -29.02 -10.45
CA ALA A 250 5.39 -29.39 -11.10
C ALA A 250 5.84 -28.26 -12.04
N GLY A 251 6.89 -27.54 -11.65
CA GLY A 251 7.49 -26.50 -12.48
C GLY A 251 8.04 -27.08 -13.77
N LYS A 252 7.82 -26.41 -14.91
CA LYS A 252 8.51 -26.77 -16.15
C LYS A 252 9.99 -26.40 -16.00
N GLU A 253 10.83 -27.38 -15.69
CA GLU A 253 12.28 -27.20 -15.65
C GLU A 253 12.80 -26.66 -16.99
N THR A 254 13.54 -25.56 -16.94
CA THR A 254 14.20 -25.00 -18.12
C THR A 254 15.40 -25.88 -18.51
N LYS A 255 15.78 -25.84 -19.79
CA LYS A 255 17.00 -26.55 -20.26
C LYS A 255 18.24 -26.10 -19.48
N SER A 256 18.31 -24.84 -19.07
CA SER A 256 19.38 -24.28 -18.24
C SER A 256 19.39 -24.85 -16.82
N ALA A 257 18.22 -25.01 -16.19
CA ALA A 257 18.11 -25.63 -14.86
C ALA A 257 18.59 -27.10 -14.90
N LYS A 258 18.16 -27.88 -15.90
CA LYS A 258 18.63 -29.26 -16.12
C LYS A 258 20.13 -29.35 -16.35
N LYS A 259 20.72 -28.37 -17.05
CA LYS A 259 22.17 -28.34 -17.29
C LYS A 259 22.97 -27.98 -16.04
N ALA A 260 22.40 -27.24 -15.10
CA ALA A 260 23.01 -26.92 -13.81
C ALA A 260 22.93 -28.08 -12.80
N THR A 261 21.83 -28.83 -12.79
CA THR A 261 21.66 -30.00 -11.90
C THR A 261 22.33 -31.27 -12.43
N GLY A 262 22.49 -31.41 -13.76
CA GLY A 262 23.15 -32.55 -14.41
C GLY A 262 24.68 -32.57 -14.33
N GLY A 263 25.30 -31.78 -13.45
CA GLY A 263 26.73 -31.49 -13.43
C GLY A 263 27.51 -32.06 -12.23
N LYS A 264 27.31 -33.34 -11.85
CA LYS A 264 28.24 -34.16 -11.06
C LYS A 264 27.77 -35.62 -10.92
N LYS A 265 28.23 -36.46 -11.85
CA LYS A 265 28.56 -37.87 -11.64
C LYS A 265 29.88 -38.13 -12.34
#